data_AF-A0A959FJC6-F1
#
_entry.id   AF-A0A959FJC6-F1
#
_cell.length_a   1.000
_cell.length_b   1.000
_cell.length_c   1.000
_cell.angle_alpha   90.00
_cell.angle_beta   90.00
_cell.angle_gamma   90.00
#
_symmetry.space_group_name_H-M   'P 1'
#
loop_
_entity.id
_entity.type
_entity.pdbx_description
1 polymer ?
#
loop_
_entity_poly.entity_id
_entity_poly.type
_entity_poly.pdbx_seq_one_letter_code
_entity_poly.pdbx_strand_id
1 'polypeptide(L)'
;AEAYNQVWHVPTTNKKLTNLQWIQLVADELKVEPKIQTVPVWLIKVLGLFIPIMKEFPEMMYQFDQDYVFDSSKFEKRFGMMATLPEDGVRKLIQSITK
;
A
#
# COMPACT_ATOMS: atom_id res chain seq x y z
N ALA A 1 24.87 -18.48 -11.87
CA ALA A 1 25.43 -18.22 -10.53
C ALA A 1 25.24 -16.77 -10.05
N GLU A 2 24.66 -15.84 -10.83
CA GLU A 2 24.66 -14.41 -10.49
C GLU A 2 23.55 -13.93 -9.52
N ALA A 3 22.54 -14.75 -9.25
CA ALA A 3 21.42 -14.36 -8.38
C ALA A 3 21.70 -14.58 -6.88
N TYR A 4 22.66 -15.45 -6.56
CA TYR A 4 22.98 -15.85 -5.19
C TYR A 4 23.72 -14.73 -4.45
N ASN A 5 23.48 -14.60 -3.14
CA ASN A 5 24.09 -13.59 -2.27
C ASN A 5 23.86 -12.13 -2.74
N GLN A 6 22.64 -11.84 -3.21
CA GLN A 6 22.21 -10.53 -3.65
C GLN A 6 20.93 -10.13 -2.93
N VAL A 7 20.80 -8.84 -2.59
CA VAL A 7 19.52 -8.29 -2.14
C VAL A 7 18.64 -8.00 -3.34
N TRP A 8 17.41 -8.50 -3.29
CA TRP A 8 16.42 -8.40 -4.35
C TRP A 8 15.14 -7.79 -3.81
N HIS A 9 14.70 -6.70 -4.43
CA HIS A 9 13.43 -6.06 -4.15
C HIS A 9 12.39 -6.60 -5.12
N VAL A 10 11.29 -7.16 -4.60
CA VAL A 10 10.21 -7.71 -5.43
C VAL A 10 9.58 -6.58 -6.26
N PRO A 11 9.16 -6.84 -7.52
CA PRO A 11 8.56 -5.82 -8.38
C PRO A 11 7.44 -5.07 -7.69
N THR A 12 7.56 -3.74 -7.68
CA THR A 12 6.51 -2.82 -7.22
C THR A 12 6.18 -1.82 -8.33
N THR A 13 5.01 -1.20 -8.25
CA THR A 13 4.62 -0.21 -9.27
C THR A 13 5.49 1.04 -9.19
N ASN A 14 5.92 1.54 -10.34
CA ASN A 14 6.62 2.82 -10.47
C ASN A 14 5.67 4.04 -10.51
N LYS A 15 4.34 3.82 -10.49
CA LYS A 15 3.33 4.89 -10.57
C LYS A 15 3.28 5.77 -9.31
N LYS A 16 3.92 5.35 -8.20
CA LYS A 16 4.02 6.10 -6.91
C LYS A 16 2.68 6.72 -6.47
N LEU A 17 1.63 5.89 -6.44
CA LEU A 17 0.29 6.35 -6.08
C LEU A 17 0.26 6.84 -4.63
N THR A 18 -0.37 7.99 -4.39
CA THR A 18 -0.66 8.49 -3.05
C THR A 18 -1.78 7.67 -2.40
N ASN A 19 -1.92 7.76 -1.07
CA ASN A 19 -3.01 7.10 -0.34
C ASN A 19 -4.40 7.51 -0.88
N LEU A 20 -4.58 8.78 -1.26
CA LEU A 20 -5.83 9.27 -1.84
C LEU A 20 -6.12 8.65 -3.21
N GLN A 21 -5.08 8.47 -4.04
CA GLN A 21 -5.22 7.81 -5.34
C GLN A 21 -5.54 6.33 -5.20
N TRP A 22 -4.95 5.64 -4.21
CA TRP A 22 -5.32 4.26 -3.90
C TRP A 22 -6.78 4.15 -3.47
N ILE A 23 -7.25 5.04 -2.59
CA ILE A 23 -8.66 5.08 -2.16
C ILE A 23 -9.57 5.30 -3.36
N GLN A 24 -9.26 6.28 -4.21
CA GLN A 24 -10.03 6.57 -5.41
C GLN A 24 -10.10 5.36 -6.34
N LEU A 25 -8.96 4.72 -6.62
CA LEU A 25 -8.88 3.57 -7.51
C LEU A 25 -9.77 2.41 -7.04
N VAL A 26 -9.79 2.13 -5.74
CA VAL A 26 -10.64 1.09 -5.16
C VAL A 26 -12.12 1.49 -5.19
N ALA A 27 -12.43 2.74 -4.87
CA ALA A 27 -13.80 3.26 -4.89
C ALA A 27 -14.40 3.23 -6.31
N ASP A 28 -13.61 3.58 -7.32
CA ASP A 28 -14.01 3.56 -8.74
C ASP A 28 -14.35 2.13 -9.19
N GLU A 29 -13.50 1.16 -8.86
CA GLU A 29 -13.73 -0.24 -9.21
C GLU A 29 -14.96 -0.82 -8.46
N LEU A 30 -15.20 -0.39 -7.22
CA LEU A 30 -16.41 -0.73 -6.44
C LEU A 30 -17.66 0.06 -6.85
N LYS A 31 -17.54 1.10 -7.68
CA LYS A 31 -18.61 2.03 -8.08
C LYS A 31 -19.29 2.73 -6.89
N VAL A 32 -18.49 3.17 -5.92
CA VAL A 32 -18.95 3.91 -4.74
C VAL A 32 -18.24 5.24 -4.59
N GLU A 33 -18.84 6.18 -3.88
CA GLU A 33 -18.17 7.44 -3.53
C GLU A 33 -17.11 7.21 -2.44
N PRO A 34 -15.87 7.68 -2.61
CA PRO A 34 -14.84 7.57 -1.58
C PRO A 34 -15.16 8.53 -0.42
N LYS A 35 -15.37 7.98 0.78
CA LYS A 35 -15.52 8.74 2.02
C LYS A 35 -14.23 8.64 2.83
N ILE A 36 -13.57 9.78 3.04
CA ILE A 36 -12.26 9.85 3.68
C ILE A 36 -12.36 10.71 4.93
N GLN A 37 -11.79 10.21 6.03
CA GLN A 37 -11.66 10.96 7.28
C GLN A 37 -10.22 10.86 7.76
N THR A 38 -9.64 11.99 8.14
CA THR A 38 -8.31 12.05 8.76
C THR A 38 -8.45 12.00 10.28
N VAL A 39 -7.53 11.29 10.93
CA VAL A 39 -7.48 11.17 12.39
C VAL A 39 -6.11 11.66 12.84
N PRO A 40 -6.02 12.70 13.68
CA PRO A 40 -4.74 13.17 14.15
C PRO A 40 -4.11 12.16 15.12
N VAL A 41 -2.78 12.06 15.13
CA VAL A 41 -2.03 11.07 15.92
C VAL A 41 -2.36 11.11 17.41
N TRP A 42 -2.59 12.30 17.97
CA TRP A 42 -2.98 12.43 19.38
C TRP A 42 -4.33 11.77 19.67
N LEU A 43 -5.27 11.81 18.71
CA LEU A 43 -6.59 11.20 18.85
C LEU A 43 -6.48 9.66 18.76
N ILE A 44 -5.57 9.14 17.93
CA ILE A 44 -5.25 7.70 17.90
C ILE A 44 -4.83 7.20 19.30
N LYS A 45 -4.00 7.96 20.02
CA LYS A 45 -3.58 7.62 21.38
C LYS A 45 -4.76 7.55 22.36
N VAL A 46 -5.71 8.50 22.25
CA VAL A 46 -6.93 8.50 23.08
C VAL A 46 -7.82 7.31 22.74
N LEU A 47 -8.03 7.04 21.45
CA LEU A 47 -8.81 5.89 20.99
C LEU A 47 -8.18 4.55 21.42
N GLY A 48 -6.86 4.48 21.49
CA GLY A 48 -6.12 3.31 21.98
C GLY A 48 -6.40 2.93 23.43
N LEU A 49 -6.98 3.82 24.24
CA LEU A 49 -7.44 3.49 25.60
C LEU A 49 -8.69 2.59 25.60
N PHE A 50 -9.50 2.67 24.55
CA PHE A 50 -10.78 1.96 24.44
C PHE A 50 -10.77 0.87 23.37
N ILE A 51 -9.94 1.04 22.34
CA ILE A 51 -9.86 0.16 21.17
C ILE A 51 -8.45 -0.46 21.14
N PRO A 52 -8.28 -1.72 21.55
CA PRO A 52 -6.95 -2.35 21.67
C PRO A 52 -6.11 -2.26 20.40
N ILE A 53 -6.72 -2.46 19.23
CA ILE A 53 -5.99 -2.39 17.95
C ILE A 53 -5.43 -0.99 17.68
N MET A 54 -6.11 0.08 18.12
CA MET A 54 -5.65 1.47 17.95
C MET A 54 -4.45 1.80 18.85
N LYS A 55 -4.21 1.03 19.92
CA LYS A 55 -3.09 1.24 20.83
C LYS A 55 -1.73 0.96 20.18
N GLU A 56 -1.70 0.09 19.18
CA GLU A 56 -0.47 -0.33 18.48
C GLU A 56 -0.09 0.64 17.33
N PHE A 57 -1.04 1.43 16.82
CA PHE A 57 -0.80 2.33 15.68
C PHE A 57 0.21 3.47 15.92
N PRO A 58 0.27 4.11 17.10
CA PRO A 58 1.23 5.19 17.36
C PRO A 58 2.69 4.78 17.11
N GLU A 59 3.06 3.53 17.40
CA GLU A 59 4.41 3.02 17.18
C GLU A 59 4.75 2.87 15.69
N MET A 60 3.74 2.72 14.84
CA MET A 60 3.90 2.57 13.38
C MET A 60 3.84 3.90 12.63
N MET A 61 3.47 5.01 13.29
CA MET A 61 3.26 6.31 12.64
C MET A 61 4.51 6.84 11.93
N TYR A 62 5.71 6.49 12.38
CA TYR A 62 6.95 6.90 11.72
C TYR A 62 7.04 6.41 10.27
N GLN A 63 6.39 5.29 9.93
CA GLN A 63 6.39 4.74 8.57
C GLN A 63 5.55 5.59 7.61
N PHE A 64 4.63 6.39 8.14
CA PHE A 64 3.71 7.23 7.36
C PHE A 64 4.16 8.70 7.29
N ASP A 65 5.22 9.07 8.01
CA ASP A 65 5.71 10.45 8.10
C ASP A 65 6.63 10.83 6.92
N GLN A 66 7.03 9.86 6.10
CA GLN A 66 7.97 10.04 5.00
C GLN A 66 7.49 9.34 3.74
N ASP A 67 7.87 9.88 2.57
CA ASP A 67 7.56 9.25 1.29
C ASP A 67 8.32 7.93 1.13
N TYR A 68 7.61 6.82 1.31
CA TYR A 68 8.16 5.48 1.10
C TYR A 68 8.02 5.06 -0.36
N VAL A 69 9.03 5.37 -1.17
CA VAL A 69 9.11 4.95 -2.58
C VAL A 69 10.11 3.81 -2.72
N PHE A 70 9.59 2.62 -3.02
CA PHE A 70 10.39 1.41 -3.15
C PHE A 70 10.89 1.21 -4.59
N ASP A 71 12.19 0.90 -4.76
CA ASP A 71 12.80 0.66 -6.07
C ASP A 71 13.06 -0.83 -6.31
N SER A 72 12.38 -1.39 -7.32
CA SER A 72 12.53 -2.76 -7.80
C SER A 72 13.31 -2.87 -9.11
N SER A 73 13.91 -1.79 -9.61
CA SER A 73 14.55 -1.75 -10.93
C SER A 73 15.66 -2.79 -11.11
N LYS A 74 16.40 -3.11 -10.04
CA LYS A 74 17.43 -4.16 -10.04
C LYS A 74 16.84 -5.53 -10.38
N PHE A 75 15.71 -5.88 -9.78
CA PHE A 75 15.04 -7.16 -10.00
C PHE A 75 14.41 -7.22 -11.38
N GLU A 76 13.67 -6.19 -11.77
CA GLU A 76 12.99 -6.10 -13.07
C GLU A 76 13.99 -6.27 -14.22
N LYS A 77 15.12 -5.56 -14.17
CA LYS A 77 16.19 -5.67 -15.17
C LYS A 77 16.81 -7.08 -15.20
N ARG A 78 16.95 -7.74 -14.05
CA ARG A 78 17.61 -9.04 -13.96
C ARG A 78 16.73 -10.22 -14.35
N PHE A 79 15.45 -10.16 -14.03
CA PHE A 79 14.53 -11.29 -14.17
C PHE A 79 13.44 -11.06 -15.22
N GLY A 80 13.30 -9.84 -15.77
CA GLY A 80 12.30 -9.50 -16.79
C GLY A 80 10.85 -9.54 -16.29
N MET A 81 10.65 -9.71 -14.98
CA MET A 81 9.34 -9.71 -14.34
C MET A 81 8.99 -8.30 -13.89
N MET A 82 7.81 -7.83 -14.29
CA MET A 82 7.29 -6.51 -13.96
C MET A 82 6.21 -6.59 -12.91
N ALA A 83 6.01 -5.49 -12.17
CA ALA A 83 4.92 -5.38 -11.22
C ALA A 83 3.56 -5.40 -11.94
N THR A 84 2.57 -6.02 -11.32
CA THR A 84 1.17 -5.89 -11.75
C THR A 84 0.76 -4.43 -11.65
N LEU A 85 0.05 -3.93 -12.67
CA LEU A 85 -0.49 -2.57 -12.63
C LEU A 85 -1.53 -2.45 -11.49
N PRO A 86 -1.52 -1.34 -10.72
CA PRO A 86 -2.47 -1.11 -9.63
C PRO A 86 -3.92 -1.39 -10.02
N GLU A 87 -4.33 -0.92 -11.20
CA GLU A 87 -5.69 -1.06 -11.73
C GLU A 87 -6.08 -2.53 -11.92
N ASP A 88 -5.17 -3.34 -12.46
CA ASP A 88 -5.39 -4.77 -12.67
C ASP A 88 -5.40 -5.54 -11.35
N GLY A 89 -4.55 -5.14 -10.40
CA GLY A 89 -4.51 -5.71 -9.05
C GLY A 89 -5.81 -5.48 -8.30
N VAL A 90 -6.28 -4.23 -8.26
CA VAL A 90 -7.53 -3.84 -7.61
C VAL A 90 -8.74 -4.54 -8.24
N ARG A 91 -8.83 -4.58 -9.58
CA ARG A 91 -9.89 -5.31 -10.29
C ARG A 91 -9.92 -6.79 -9.90
N LYS A 92 -8.78 -7.48 -9.94
CA LYS A 92 -8.70 -8.90 -9.57
C LYS A 92 -9.07 -9.15 -8.12
N LEU A 93 -8.64 -8.27 -7.21
CA LEU A 93 -8.99 -8.34 -5.79
C LEU A 93 -10.51 -8.24 -5.60
N ILE A 94 -11.14 -7.22 -6.17
CA ILE A 94 -12.59 -6.99 -6.04
C ILE A 94 -13.39 -8.15 -6.63
N GLN A 95 -12.97 -8.70 -7.77
CA GLN A 95 -13.57 -9.89 -8.35
C GLN A 95 -13.48 -11.12 -7.45
N SER A 96 -12.39 -11.26 -6.67
CA SER A 96 -12.20 -12.41 -5.78
C SER A 96 -13.09 -12.38 -4.53
N ILE A 97 -13.48 -11.19 -4.06
CA ILE A 97 -14.30 -11.01 -2.86
C ILE A 97 -15.80 -10.85 -3.16
N THR A 98 -16.16 -10.58 -4.42
CA THR A 98 -17.57 -10.41 -4.86
C THR A 98 -18.15 -11.69 -5.47
N LYS A 99 -17.34 -12.75 -5.60
CA LYS A 99 -17.80 -14.10 -5.98
C LYS A 99 -18.37 -14.84 -4.79
#